data_AF-A0A5N7ACF7-F1
#
_entry.id   AF-A0A5N7ACF7-F1
#
_cell.length_a   1.000
_cell.length_b   1.000
_cell.length_c   1.000
_cell.angle_alpha   90.00
_cell.angle_beta   90.00
_cell.angle_gamma   90.00
#
_symmetry.space_group_name_H-M   'P 1'
#
loop_
_entity.id
_entity.type
_entity.pdbx_description
1 polymer ?
#
loop_
_entity_poly.entity_id
_entity_poly.type
_entity_poly.pdbx_seq_one_letter_code
_entity_poly.pdbx_strand_id
1 'polypeptide(L)'
;MWMLKTLLLVTLFLGFSNAVALQVWRDAVVKSENTEEDIVLYSARATFKSPLENEQLVQLAKNAYDAMQSEAKKDNIKPELQPQVMVALAVHKEVFLSSSAMGPPLLYDRTEKSGGKGQIQKGPPKELISIFNLCSQNLLGGAEHRYEASCGDINVFLAYYERNKKDVRNMEENGRLVVWGVGANEVGQNDKAHIMESCYDQKDLKFGCGSALEGFYEKIHVVKDVDPKPYDERDLQAIDAQPLWSVDNTPAGNCHVPLNSNGDKEEALTVQQLTIPNPNGKNTKFLVFGSRITFTDPKETIEAEHIVGLAQAAFEEMTSTKIPSRMKMPTVMSALQVGNEVFLASSMTGGWGTYIYTAFEGERPVPPSGQNTGAEAYGEFTNVLTENAPDVRDALQACSIKAVGQHGKRHWELTNTTEASITGQGLMNTKQSGESLLPRGPNENIIQHRFNANCGEIMASLAYRMTHNKKTDKLRHLTPKPKIVAWEKTKGEGKIKPPCEHKDGNKEEDKCGEGWGCGAFTGKAGMDFEVIKPEVEPLDVNDAAFPKFQVHAVRFPKLKKSKKKTPEPSDHQKP
;
A
#
# COMPACT_ATOMS: atom_id res chain seq x y z
N MET A 1 -31.62 -54.88 31.12
CA MET A 1 -30.74 -54.31 30.08
C MET A 1 -31.46 -53.51 28.98
N TRP A 2 -32.78 -53.60 28.81
CA TRP A 2 -33.49 -52.85 27.77
C TRP A 2 -33.80 -51.39 28.16
N MET A 3 -34.08 -51.09 29.43
CA MET A 3 -34.34 -49.72 29.90
C MET A 3 -33.13 -48.77 29.92
N LEU A 4 -31.89 -49.29 29.96
CA LEU A 4 -30.69 -48.45 29.98
C LEU A 4 -30.33 -47.89 28.59
N LYS A 5 -30.77 -48.56 27.51
CA LYS A 5 -30.58 -48.07 26.14
C LYS A 5 -31.59 -46.98 25.76
N THR A 6 -32.80 -47.03 26.32
CA THR A 6 -33.81 -45.99 26.07
C THR A 6 -33.48 -44.68 26.81
N LEU A 7 -32.88 -44.77 28.01
CA LEU A 7 -32.46 -43.59 28.76
C LEU A 7 -31.26 -42.87 28.11
N LEU A 8 -30.37 -43.60 27.43
CA LEU A 8 -29.22 -43.02 26.72
C LEU A 8 -29.60 -42.39 25.36
N LEU A 9 -30.72 -42.81 24.76
CA LEU A 9 -31.21 -42.23 23.50
C LEU A 9 -32.00 -40.91 23.72
N VAL A 10 -32.61 -40.74 24.90
CA VAL A 10 -33.37 -39.53 25.24
C VAL A 10 -32.44 -38.40 25.72
N THR A 11 -31.29 -38.71 26.34
CA THR A 11 -30.30 -37.69 26.72
C THR A 11 -29.44 -37.21 25.54
N LEU A 12 -29.33 -37.98 24.45
CA LEU A 12 -28.61 -37.56 23.23
C LEU A 12 -29.42 -36.60 22.34
N PHE A 13 -30.74 -36.50 22.54
CA PHE A 13 -31.65 -35.61 21.80
C PHE A 13 -32.15 -34.41 22.60
N LEU A 14 -31.67 -34.21 23.82
CA LEU A 14 -31.63 -32.88 24.43
C LEU A 14 -30.50 -32.10 23.77
N GLY A 15 -30.66 -31.85 22.47
CA GLY A 15 -29.84 -30.91 21.73
C GLY A 15 -30.03 -29.56 22.42
N PHE A 16 -29.05 -29.21 23.25
CA PHE A 16 -28.87 -27.87 23.76
C PHE A 16 -28.87 -26.96 22.54
N SER A 17 -30.05 -26.42 22.23
CA SER A 17 -30.19 -25.32 21.30
C SER A 17 -29.53 -24.16 22.02
N ASN A 18 -28.21 -24.07 21.88
CA ASN A 18 -27.41 -22.98 22.42
C ASN A 18 -27.86 -21.74 21.66
N ALA A 19 -28.92 -21.09 22.17
CA ALA A 19 -29.33 -19.79 21.70
C ALA A 19 -28.10 -18.90 21.80
N VAL A 20 -27.69 -18.36 20.67
CA VAL A 20 -26.54 -17.47 20.60
C VAL A 20 -26.97 -16.16 21.26
N ALA A 21 -26.38 -15.83 22.41
CA ALA A 21 -26.68 -14.57 23.08
C ALA A 21 -26.12 -13.40 22.25
N LEU A 22 -26.89 -12.33 22.10
CA LEU A 22 -26.42 -11.09 21.49
C LEU A 22 -25.26 -10.51 22.32
N GLN A 23 -24.13 -10.26 21.67
CA GLN A 23 -22.94 -9.65 22.25
C GLN A 23 -22.42 -8.57 21.31
N VAL A 24 -21.84 -7.52 21.89
CA VAL A 24 -21.09 -6.49 21.18
C VAL A 24 -19.73 -6.37 21.83
N TRP A 25 -18.70 -6.09 21.04
CA TRP A 25 -17.33 -6.05 21.52
C TRP A 25 -16.75 -4.67 21.34
N ARG A 26 -15.95 -4.24 22.31
CA ARG A 26 -15.12 -3.04 22.15
C ARG A 26 -14.11 -3.30 21.04
N ASP A 27 -14.07 -2.42 20.05
CA ASP A 27 -13.09 -2.53 18.97
C ASP A 27 -11.70 -2.19 19.51
N ALA A 28 -10.85 -3.21 19.65
CA ALA A 28 -9.50 -3.08 20.19
C ALA A 28 -8.50 -2.51 19.17
N VAL A 29 -8.89 -2.43 17.90
CA VAL A 29 -8.04 -2.01 16.78
C VAL A 29 -7.97 -0.49 16.68
N VAL A 30 -8.97 0.20 17.24
CA VAL A 30 -9.08 1.66 17.17
C VAL A 30 -8.33 2.30 18.36
N LYS A 31 -7.03 2.50 18.20
CA LYS A 31 -6.21 3.34 19.10
C LYS A 31 -5.74 4.58 18.34
N SER A 32 -5.91 5.76 18.96
CA SER A 32 -5.32 6.98 18.43
C SER A 32 -3.79 6.87 18.50
N GLU A 33 -3.10 6.98 17.35
CA GLU A 33 -1.62 6.97 17.30
C GLU A 33 -1.00 8.20 18.01
N ASN A 34 -1.80 9.26 18.22
CA ASN A 34 -1.32 10.59 18.57
C ASN A 34 -1.75 11.10 19.96
N THR A 35 -2.56 10.33 20.68
CA THR A 35 -3.04 10.70 22.02
C THR A 35 -3.05 9.48 22.93
N GLU A 36 -2.72 9.64 24.21
CA GLU A 36 -2.97 8.61 25.24
C GLU A 36 -4.49 8.34 25.47
N GLU A 37 -5.35 9.12 24.80
CA GLU A 37 -6.80 8.95 24.82
C GLU A 37 -7.24 7.81 23.89
N ASP A 38 -7.82 6.76 24.49
CA ASP A 38 -8.45 5.65 23.78
C ASP A 38 -9.72 6.11 23.06
N ILE A 39 -9.95 5.57 21.86
CA ILE A 39 -11.26 5.64 21.20
C ILE A 39 -12.13 4.52 21.79
N VAL A 40 -13.38 4.85 22.12
CA VAL A 40 -14.37 3.89 22.61
C VAL A 40 -15.41 3.68 21.53
N LEU A 41 -15.45 2.46 21.01
CA LEU A 41 -16.39 2.02 19.98
C LEU A 41 -16.74 0.56 20.20
N TYR A 42 -18.01 0.21 20.00
CA TYR A 42 -18.50 -1.16 20.06
C TYR A 42 -19.06 -1.57 18.70
N SER A 43 -18.78 -2.81 18.31
CA SER A 43 -19.26 -3.37 17.05
C SER A 43 -19.50 -4.87 17.15
N ALA A 44 -20.36 -5.36 16.24
CA ALA A 44 -20.64 -6.77 16.07
C ALA A 44 -21.22 -7.04 14.68
N ARG A 45 -21.21 -8.30 14.27
CA ARG A 45 -21.94 -8.78 13.10
C ARG A 45 -22.81 -9.95 13.51
N ALA A 46 -24.10 -9.87 13.23
CA ALA A 46 -25.07 -10.91 13.46
C ALA A 46 -25.53 -11.52 12.13
N THR A 47 -25.74 -12.84 12.09
CA THR A 47 -26.30 -13.54 10.93
C THR A 47 -27.57 -14.30 11.34
N PHE A 48 -28.66 -14.09 10.61
CA PHE A 48 -29.96 -14.69 10.90
C PHE A 48 -30.37 -15.76 9.87
N LYS A 49 -31.22 -16.71 10.28
CA LYS A 49 -31.78 -17.74 9.39
C LYS A 49 -32.57 -17.13 8.23
N SER A 50 -33.33 -16.08 8.54
CA SER A 50 -34.13 -15.28 7.63
C SER A 50 -33.86 -13.78 7.85
N PRO A 51 -34.04 -12.94 6.82
CA PRO A 51 -34.02 -11.49 7.00
C PRO A 51 -34.96 -11.07 8.13
N LEU A 52 -34.53 -10.13 8.97
CA LEU A 52 -35.38 -9.56 10.03
C LEU A 52 -36.44 -8.64 9.44
N GLU A 53 -37.60 -8.52 10.07
CA GLU A 53 -38.55 -7.43 9.78
C GLU A 53 -38.05 -6.08 10.35
N ASN A 54 -38.65 -4.97 9.96
CA ASN A 54 -38.23 -3.63 10.43
C ASN A 54 -38.36 -3.48 11.95
N GLU A 55 -39.47 -3.93 12.52
CA GLU A 55 -39.75 -3.94 13.96
C GLU A 55 -38.71 -4.80 14.72
N GLN A 56 -38.27 -5.89 14.10
CA GLN A 56 -37.27 -6.79 14.67
C GLN A 56 -35.86 -6.21 14.59
N LEU A 57 -35.53 -5.51 13.50
CA LEU A 57 -34.27 -4.79 13.37
C LEU A 57 -34.16 -3.67 14.41
N VAL A 58 -35.27 -2.95 14.66
CA VAL A 58 -35.36 -1.96 15.74
C VAL A 58 -35.09 -2.61 17.10
N GLN A 59 -35.74 -3.75 17.38
CA GLN A 59 -35.50 -4.47 18.63
C GLN A 59 -34.05 -4.94 18.77
N LEU A 60 -33.42 -5.39 17.67
CA LEU A 60 -32.02 -5.78 17.67
C LEU A 60 -31.09 -4.59 17.96
N ALA A 61 -31.33 -3.43 17.34
CA ALA A 61 -30.57 -2.21 17.60
C ALA A 61 -30.68 -1.78 19.08
N LYS A 62 -31.90 -1.84 19.64
CA LYS A 62 -32.14 -1.60 21.08
C LYS A 62 -31.37 -2.60 21.96
N ASN A 63 -31.47 -3.90 21.67
CA ASN A 63 -30.78 -4.93 22.45
C ASN A 63 -29.24 -4.75 22.38
N ALA A 64 -28.71 -4.37 21.22
CA ALA A 64 -27.29 -4.09 21.01
C ALA A 64 -26.84 -2.83 21.76
N TYR A 65 -27.69 -1.80 21.81
CA TYR A 65 -27.47 -0.62 22.64
C TYR A 65 -27.40 -0.98 24.13
N ASP A 66 -28.36 -1.77 24.63
CA ASP A 66 -28.39 -2.19 26.04
C ASP A 66 -27.15 -3.05 26.39
N ALA A 67 -26.72 -3.93 25.47
CA ALA A 67 -25.50 -4.71 25.61
C ALA A 67 -24.25 -3.83 25.63
N MET A 68 -24.15 -2.85 24.72
CA MET A 68 -23.06 -1.86 24.66
C MET A 68 -22.94 -1.07 25.97
N GLN A 69 -24.05 -0.53 26.49
CA GLN A 69 -24.06 0.20 27.76
C GLN A 69 -23.63 -0.68 28.94
N SER A 70 -23.97 -1.97 28.90
CA SER A 70 -23.60 -2.94 29.93
C SER A 70 -22.10 -3.27 29.87
N GLU A 71 -21.56 -3.52 28.67
CA GLU A 71 -20.13 -3.76 28.48
C GLU A 71 -19.31 -2.50 28.79
N ALA A 72 -19.75 -1.30 28.41
CA ALA A 72 -19.05 -0.05 28.75
C ALA A 72 -18.94 0.18 30.26
N LYS A 73 -19.98 -0.17 31.03
CA LYS A 73 -19.93 -0.15 32.51
C LYS A 73 -18.95 -1.18 33.06
N LYS A 74 -18.98 -2.39 32.52
CA LYS A 74 -18.07 -3.49 32.90
C LYS A 74 -16.61 -3.16 32.60
N ASP A 75 -16.36 -2.47 31.49
CA ASP A 75 -15.05 -1.96 31.08
C ASP A 75 -14.61 -0.71 31.87
N ASN A 76 -15.43 -0.22 32.80
CA ASN A 76 -15.21 1.00 33.58
C ASN A 76 -14.99 2.26 32.71
N ILE A 77 -15.66 2.34 31.57
CA ILE A 77 -15.64 3.53 30.71
C ILE A 77 -16.38 4.65 31.44
N LYS A 78 -15.74 5.82 31.54
CA LYS A 78 -16.35 7.01 32.16
C LYS A 78 -17.63 7.40 31.41
N PRO A 79 -18.70 7.83 32.09
CA PRO A 79 -19.99 8.15 31.46
C PRO A 79 -19.88 9.09 30.25
N GLU A 80 -19.00 10.09 30.31
CA GLU A 80 -18.75 11.06 29.24
C GLU A 80 -18.06 10.48 27.99
N LEU A 81 -17.47 9.29 28.10
CA LEU A 81 -16.84 8.54 27.01
C LEU A 81 -17.67 7.33 26.56
N GLN A 82 -18.84 7.10 27.16
CA GLN A 82 -19.72 6.01 26.74
C GLN A 82 -20.43 6.40 25.44
N PRO A 83 -20.36 5.60 24.37
CA PRO A 83 -21.15 5.84 23.17
C PRO A 83 -22.64 5.93 23.50
N GLN A 84 -23.33 6.87 22.86
CA GLN A 84 -24.75 7.15 23.13
C GLN A 84 -25.68 6.65 22.01
N VAL A 85 -25.11 6.11 20.93
CA VAL A 85 -25.83 5.67 19.75
C VAL A 85 -25.33 4.30 19.32
N MET A 86 -26.25 3.42 18.96
CA MET A 86 -26.02 2.14 18.29
C MET A 86 -26.76 2.14 16.95
N VAL A 87 -26.07 1.72 15.89
CA VAL A 87 -26.63 1.65 14.54
C VAL A 87 -26.63 0.21 14.07
N ALA A 88 -27.74 -0.22 13.47
CA ALA A 88 -27.90 -1.51 12.85
C ALA A 88 -28.14 -1.36 11.35
N LEU A 89 -27.27 -1.94 10.52
CA LEU A 89 -27.44 -2.03 9.08
C LEU A 89 -27.71 -3.49 8.69
N ALA A 90 -28.94 -3.78 8.29
CA ALA A 90 -29.33 -5.08 7.77
C ALA A 90 -29.16 -5.13 6.25
N VAL A 91 -28.41 -6.12 5.76
CA VAL A 91 -28.29 -6.47 4.34
C VAL A 91 -28.64 -7.95 4.23
N HIS A 92 -29.80 -8.24 3.65
CA HIS A 92 -30.37 -9.58 3.63
C HIS A 92 -30.50 -10.20 5.05
N LYS A 93 -29.69 -11.23 5.34
CA LYS A 93 -29.63 -11.99 6.60
C LYS A 93 -28.51 -11.52 7.53
N GLU A 94 -27.61 -10.67 7.07
CA GLU A 94 -26.54 -10.13 7.88
C GLU A 94 -26.95 -8.78 8.46
N VAL A 95 -26.63 -8.55 9.73
CA VAL A 95 -26.79 -7.27 10.40
C VAL A 95 -25.45 -6.83 10.97
N PHE A 96 -24.99 -5.68 10.51
CA PHE A 96 -23.81 -5.00 11.03
C PHE A 96 -24.26 -4.06 12.14
N LEU A 97 -23.62 -4.16 13.30
CA LEU A 97 -23.88 -3.35 14.48
C LEU A 97 -22.65 -2.48 14.76
N SER A 98 -22.84 -1.17 14.89
CA SER A 98 -21.75 -0.28 15.27
C SER A 98 -22.25 0.91 16.07
N SER A 99 -21.53 1.24 17.14
CA SER A 99 -21.79 2.42 17.94
C SER A 99 -21.23 3.69 17.30
N SER A 100 -21.67 4.86 17.77
CA SER A 100 -20.85 6.07 17.62
C SER A 100 -19.49 5.87 18.28
N ALA A 101 -18.44 6.49 17.75
CA ALA A 101 -17.13 6.53 18.39
C ALA A 101 -17.04 7.72 19.35
N MET A 102 -16.53 7.49 20.55
CA MET A 102 -16.21 8.52 21.54
C MET A 102 -14.70 8.62 21.73
N GLY A 103 -14.19 9.83 21.97
CA GLY A 103 -12.75 10.11 22.11
C GLY A 103 -12.20 10.95 20.95
N PRO A 104 -10.92 10.77 20.58
CA PRO A 104 -10.35 11.41 19.40
C PRO A 104 -11.11 11.06 18.11
N PRO A 105 -11.04 11.91 17.07
CA PRO A 105 -11.65 11.62 15.78
C PRO A 105 -11.20 10.27 15.23
N LEU A 106 -12.15 9.50 14.72
CA LEU A 106 -11.88 8.18 14.14
C LEU A 106 -11.20 8.28 12.77
N LEU A 107 -11.65 9.21 11.95
CA LEU A 107 -11.27 9.31 10.53
C LEU A 107 -10.33 10.47 10.24
N TYR A 108 -10.17 11.43 11.14
CA TYR A 108 -9.35 12.63 10.93
C TYR A 108 -8.19 12.68 11.94
N ASP A 109 -7.03 13.12 11.49
CA ASP A 109 -5.95 13.59 12.35
C ASP A 109 -6.35 14.97 12.89
N ARG A 110 -6.41 15.12 14.23
CA ARG A 110 -6.55 16.43 14.86
C ARG A 110 -5.37 17.30 14.45
N THR A 111 -5.59 18.26 13.56
CA THR A 111 -4.67 19.40 13.47
C THR A 111 -4.93 20.30 14.67
N GLU A 112 -3.89 20.86 15.29
CA GLU A 112 -3.95 21.70 16.52
C GLU A 112 -4.82 22.97 16.45
N LYS A 113 -5.55 23.20 15.34
CA LYS A 113 -6.42 24.36 15.15
C LYS A 113 -7.77 23.89 14.64
N SER A 114 -8.80 24.13 15.44
CA SER A 114 -10.21 23.97 15.06
C SER A 114 -10.49 24.67 13.72
N GLY A 115 -11.03 23.93 12.75
CA GLY A 115 -11.32 24.44 11.40
C GLY A 115 -10.18 24.26 10.38
N GLY A 116 -9.21 23.38 10.67
CA GLY A 116 -8.20 22.96 9.70
C GLY A 116 -8.72 21.83 8.80
N LYS A 117 -8.18 21.72 7.57
CA LYS A 117 -8.35 20.53 6.74
C LYS A 117 -7.59 19.37 7.39
N GLY A 118 -8.20 18.68 8.34
CA GLY A 118 -7.64 17.49 8.97
C GLY A 118 -7.20 16.48 7.91
N GLN A 119 -6.02 15.89 8.06
CA GLN A 119 -5.61 14.78 7.20
C GLN A 119 -6.44 13.56 7.61
N ILE A 120 -6.96 12.81 6.65
CA ILE A 120 -7.70 11.60 6.96
C ILE A 120 -6.72 10.52 7.46
N GLN A 121 -7.06 9.86 8.56
CA GLN A 121 -6.26 8.77 9.14
C GLN A 121 -6.09 7.64 8.13
N LYS A 122 -4.99 6.88 8.25
CA LYS A 122 -4.72 5.73 7.37
C LYS A 122 -5.50 4.50 7.85
N GLY A 123 -6.08 3.75 6.92
CA GLY A 123 -6.84 2.54 7.25
C GLY A 123 -8.26 2.51 6.64
N PRO A 124 -9.03 3.61 6.68
CA PRO A 124 -10.35 3.63 6.08
C PRO A 124 -10.30 3.41 4.56
N PRO A 125 -11.34 2.78 3.97
CA PRO A 125 -11.41 2.51 2.53
C PRO A 125 -11.32 3.77 1.68
N LYS A 126 -10.55 3.73 0.58
CA LYS A 126 -10.28 4.90 -0.28
C LYS A 126 -11.57 5.50 -0.86
N GLU A 127 -12.55 4.66 -1.13
CA GLU A 127 -13.86 5.00 -1.66
C GLU A 127 -14.64 5.85 -0.65
N LEU A 128 -14.69 5.42 0.61
CA LEU A 128 -15.28 6.18 1.72
C LEU A 128 -14.53 7.50 1.95
N ILE A 129 -13.19 7.45 1.94
CA ILE A 129 -12.32 8.63 2.05
C ILE A 129 -12.61 9.64 0.93
N SER A 130 -12.81 9.17 -0.31
CA SER A 130 -13.08 10.06 -1.45
C SER A 130 -14.37 10.84 -1.27
N ILE A 131 -15.38 10.24 -0.64
CA ILE A 131 -16.69 10.86 -0.45
C ILE A 131 -16.65 11.86 0.72
N PHE A 132 -15.96 11.52 1.81
CA PHE A 132 -15.69 12.49 2.89
C PHE A 132 -14.84 13.67 2.41
N ASN A 133 -13.90 13.44 1.49
CA ASN A 133 -13.15 14.50 0.83
C ASN A 133 -14.05 15.40 -0.05
N LEU A 134 -14.96 14.83 -0.83
CA LEU A 134 -15.94 15.60 -1.60
C LEU A 134 -16.84 16.45 -0.69
N CYS A 135 -17.26 15.87 0.44
CA CYS A 135 -18.03 16.57 1.48
C CYS A 135 -17.27 17.80 2.02
N SER A 136 -16.01 17.61 2.45
CA SER A 136 -15.20 18.70 3.03
C SER A 136 -14.81 19.80 2.02
N GLN A 137 -14.73 19.48 0.72
CA GLN A 137 -14.35 20.44 -0.33
C GLN A 137 -15.50 21.37 -0.74
N ASN A 138 -16.74 20.92 -0.67
CA ASN A 138 -17.91 21.68 -1.13
C ASN A 138 -18.42 22.73 -0.14
N LEU A 139 -17.95 22.71 1.12
CA LEU A 139 -18.27 23.72 2.12
C LEU A 139 -17.14 24.74 2.23
N LEU A 140 -17.44 25.99 1.84
CA LEU A 140 -16.55 27.17 1.91
C LEU A 140 -16.01 27.38 3.33
N GLY A 141 -14.91 26.71 3.68
CA GLY A 141 -14.29 26.80 5.00
C GLY A 141 -13.71 25.51 5.56
N GLY A 142 -13.84 24.37 4.87
CA GLY A 142 -13.30 23.11 5.39
C GLY A 142 -14.02 22.63 6.65
N ALA A 143 -15.36 22.77 6.66
CA ALA A 143 -16.18 22.32 7.77
C ALA A 143 -15.90 20.84 8.06
N GLU A 144 -15.34 20.57 9.24
CA GLU A 144 -15.25 19.23 9.79
C GLU A 144 -16.67 18.64 9.88
N HIS A 145 -16.81 17.34 9.65
CA HIS A 145 -18.09 16.68 9.82
C HIS A 145 -18.54 16.90 11.27
N ARG A 146 -19.83 17.16 11.52
CA ARG A 146 -20.30 17.21 12.90
C ARG A 146 -20.01 15.85 13.56
N TYR A 147 -19.34 15.87 14.71
CA TYR A 147 -18.74 14.71 15.37
C TYR A 147 -17.55 14.06 14.63
N GLU A 148 -16.87 14.81 13.76
CA GLU A 148 -15.63 14.41 13.07
C GLU A 148 -15.73 13.04 12.35
N ALA A 149 -16.91 12.76 11.79
CA ALA A 149 -17.27 11.50 11.11
C ALA A 149 -17.20 10.24 12.02
N SER A 150 -17.25 10.41 13.34
CA SER A 150 -17.35 9.34 14.33
C SER A 150 -18.80 8.86 14.57
N CYS A 151 -19.71 9.14 13.63
CA CYS A 151 -21.13 8.78 13.75
C CYS A 151 -21.34 7.29 13.51
N GLY A 152 -22.32 6.68 14.19
CA GLY A 152 -22.59 5.25 14.07
C GLY A 152 -22.91 4.79 12.64
N ASP A 153 -23.59 5.63 11.85
CA ASP A 153 -23.91 5.39 10.44
C ASP A 153 -22.64 5.17 9.61
N ILE A 154 -21.65 6.04 9.81
CA ILE A 154 -20.37 5.95 9.11
C ILE A 154 -19.63 4.68 9.53
N ASN A 155 -19.64 4.38 10.83
CA ASN A 155 -18.97 3.21 11.37
C ASN A 155 -19.61 1.90 10.87
N VAL A 156 -20.93 1.85 10.72
CA VAL A 156 -21.58 0.65 10.18
C VAL A 156 -21.31 0.46 8.69
N PHE A 157 -21.11 1.54 7.91
CA PHE A 157 -20.66 1.44 6.52
C PHE A 157 -19.21 0.97 6.41
N LEU A 158 -18.34 1.41 7.32
CA LEU A 158 -16.98 0.90 7.44
C LEU A 158 -16.98 -0.60 7.75
N ALA A 159 -17.79 -1.04 8.72
CA ALA A 159 -17.96 -2.44 9.06
C ALA A 159 -18.47 -3.29 7.87
N TYR A 160 -19.45 -2.79 7.12
CA TYR A 160 -19.95 -3.45 5.91
C TYR A 160 -18.85 -3.59 4.86
N TYR A 161 -18.14 -2.49 4.56
CA TYR A 161 -17.06 -2.49 3.59
C TYR A 161 -15.96 -3.46 4.02
N GLU A 162 -15.53 -3.44 5.28
CA GLU A 162 -14.43 -4.28 5.74
C GLU A 162 -14.74 -5.76 5.54
N ARG A 163 -15.99 -6.15 5.79
CA ARG A 163 -16.44 -7.53 5.62
C ARG A 163 -16.56 -7.94 4.16
N ASN A 164 -17.17 -7.09 3.34
CA ASN A 164 -17.59 -7.46 1.98
C ASN A 164 -16.61 -7.00 0.90
N LYS A 165 -15.65 -6.15 1.27
CA LYS A 165 -14.73 -5.42 0.38
C LYS A 165 -15.46 -4.75 -0.78
N LYS A 166 -16.68 -4.28 -0.51
CA LYS A 166 -17.60 -3.65 -1.45
C LYS A 166 -18.08 -2.33 -0.89
N ASP A 167 -18.14 -1.33 -1.76
CA ASP A 167 -18.81 -0.06 -1.46
C ASP A 167 -20.31 -0.33 -1.20
N VAL A 168 -20.86 0.29 -0.18
CA VAL A 168 -22.28 0.16 0.17
C VAL A 168 -23.22 0.71 -0.91
N ARG A 169 -22.74 1.61 -1.78
CA ARG A 169 -23.44 2.03 -3.02
C ARG A 169 -23.59 0.87 -4.01
N ASN A 170 -22.69 -0.10 -3.91
CA ASN A 170 -22.64 -1.30 -4.74
C ASN A 170 -23.20 -2.53 -4.00
N MET A 171 -23.99 -2.35 -2.94
CA MET A 171 -24.74 -3.46 -2.35
C MET A 171 -25.62 -4.14 -3.41
N GLU A 172 -25.62 -5.47 -3.39
CA GLU A 172 -26.45 -6.31 -4.27
C GLU A 172 -27.93 -6.22 -3.89
N GLU A 173 -28.20 -6.02 -2.60
CA GLU A 173 -29.54 -5.87 -2.04
C GLU A 173 -29.69 -4.54 -1.32
N ASN A 174 -30.91 -4.01 -1.28
CA ASN A 174 -31.18 -2.79 -0.52
C ASN A 174 -30.97 -3.05 0.97
N GLY A 175 -30.18 -2.18 1.60
CA GLY A 175 -29.94 -2.18 3.03
C GLY A 175 -31.10 -1.55 3.80
N ARG A 176 -31.20 -1.88 5.09
CA ARG A 176 -32.09 -1.21 6.03
C ARG A 176 -31.31 -0.75 7.23
N LEU A 177 -31.48 0.51 7.63
CA LEU A 177 -30.68 1.13 8.68
C LEU A 177 -31.58 1.63 9.82
N VAL A 178 -31.24 1.28 11.05
CA VAL A 178 -31.86 1.79 12.27
C VAL A 178 -30.79 2.47 13.12
N VAL A 179 -31.12 3.64 13.66
CA VAL A 179 -30.31 4.33 14.67
C VAL A 179 -31.08 4.33 15.99
N TRP A 180 -30.46 3.82 17.06
CA TRP A 180 -31.04 3.77 18.41
C TRP A 180 -30.10 4.41 19.43
N GLY A 181 -30.60 5.34 20.23
CA GLY A 181 -29.75 6.04 21.19
C GLY A 181 -30.44 7.15 21.96
N VAL A 182 -29.62 8.03 22.55
CA VAL A 182 -30.04 9.25 23.27
C VAL A 182 -29.47 10.49 22.57
N GLY A 183 -30.28 11.54 22.37
CA GLY A 183 -29.89 12.74 21.64
C GLY A 183 -28.84 13.60 22.34
N ALA A 184 -27.95 14.25 21.56
CA ALA A 184 -26.90 15.12 22.11
C ALA A 184 -27.41 16.37 22.85
N ASN A 185 -28.63 16.82 22.53
CA ASN A 185 -29.29 17.96 23.19
C ASN A 185 -30.11 17.54 24.42
N GLU A 186 -30.21 16.24 24.67
CA GLU A 186 -31.01 15.61 25.73
C GLU A 186 -30.13 15.16 26.91
N VAL A 187 -28.81 15.34 26.78
CA VAL A 187 -27.82 15.01 27.81
C VAL A 187 -28.02 15.94 29.02
N GLY A 188 -28.75 15.44 30.00
CA GLY A 188 -29.09 16.14 31.25
C GLY A 188 -30.56 16.02 31.65
N GLN A 189 -31.43 15.56 30.75
CA GLN A 189 -32.78 15.09 31.07
C GLN A 189 -32.78 13.56 31.06
N ASN A 190 -33.61 12.92 31.89
CA ASN A 190 -33.71 11.45 31.99
C ASN A 190 -34.41 10.85 30.76
N ASP A 191 -33.93 11.19 29.57
CA ASP A 191 -34.57 10.79 28.33
C ASP A 191 -34.27 9.33 28.02
N LYS A 192 -35.34 8.60 27.68
CA LYS A 192 -35.26 7.19 27.36
C LYS A 192 -34.69 7.06 25.94
N ALA A 193 -33.77 6.12 25.77
CA ALA A 193 -33.25 5.78 24.45
C ALA A 193 -34.42 5.41 23.51
N HIS A 194 -34.35 5.91 22.28
CA HIS A 194 -35.40 5.79 21.26
C HIS A 194 -34.79 5.70 19.86
N ILE A 195 -35.62 5.49 18.85
CA ILE A 195 -35.18 5.58 17.44
C ILE A 195 -34.81 7.01 17.14
N MET A 196 -33.59 7.23 16.66
CA MET A 196 -33.10 8.56 16.31
C MET A 196 -33.14 8.80 14.81
N GLU A 197 -33.12 10.07 14.42
CA GLU A 197 -32.81 10.45 13.04
C GLU A 197 -31.38 10.04 12.68
N SER A 198 -31.20 9.53 11.46
CA SER A 198 -29.87 9.27 10.92
C SER A 198 -29.14 10.59 10.62
N CYS A 199 -27.82 10.51 10.42
CA CYS A 199 -27.05 11.68 9.99
C CYS A 199 -27.51 12.22 8.62
N TYR A 200 -28.22 11.42 7.82
CA TYR A 200 -28.81 11.85 6.54
C TYR A 200 -30.05 12.74 6.73
N ASP A 201 -30.84 12.49 7.77
CA ASP A 201 -32.14 13.13 7.94
C ASP A 201 -32.06 14.54 8.55
N GLN A 202 -30.91 14.86 9.12
CA GLN A 202 -30.62 16.16 9.69
C GLN A 202 -30.29 17.14 8.54
N LYS A 203 -31.35 17.65 7.88
CA LYS A 203 -31.31 18.56 6.72
C LYS A 203 -30.60 19.90 6.96
N ASP A 204 -30.13 20.16 8.18
CA ASP A 204 -29.33 21.33 8.47
C ASP A 204 -27.95 21.19 7.82
N LEU A 205 -27.62 22.11 6.90
CA LEU A 205 -26.30 22.31 6.26
C LEU A 205 -25.10 22.36 7.24
N LYS A 206 -25.38 22.41 8.56
CA LYS A 206 -24.39 22.30 9.64
C LYS A 206 -23.81 20.88 9.78
N PHE A 207 -24.49 19.86 9.30
CA PHE A 207 -24.01 18.48 9.25
C PHE A 207 -23.54 18.22 7.82
N GLY A 208 -22.27 18.52 7.56
CA GLY A 208 -21.77 18.84 6.23
C GLY A 208 -21.95 17.83 5.09
N CYS A 209 -22.58 16.67 5.26
CA CYS A 209 -22.58 15.59 4.28
C CYS A 209 -23.94 15.07 3.82
N GLY A 210 -25.07 15.76 4.03
CA GLY A 210 -26.36 15.31 3.50
C GLY A 210 -26.33 14.96 2.00
N SER A 211 -25.62 15.75 1.19
CA SER A 211 -25.39 15.50 -0.24
C SER A 211 -24.32 14.44 -0.54
N ALA A 212 -23.29 14.33 0.29
CA ALA A 212 -22.23 13.33 0.11
C ALA A 212 -22.69 11.92 0.55
N LEU A 213 -23.61 11.86 1.51
CA LEU A 213 -24.26 10.65 1.98
C LEU A 213 -25.45 10.26 1.12
N GLU A 214 -26.00 11.14 0.28
CA GLU A 214 -27.13 10.81 -0.61
C GLU A 214 -26.87 9.52 -1.40
N GLY A 215 -25.68 9.39 -2.01
CA GLY A 215 -25.31 8.17 -2.71
C GLY A 215 -25.22 6.93 -1.82
N PHE A 216 -24.81 7.06 -0.55
CA PHE A 216 -24.81 5.96 0.43
C PHE A 216 -26.24 5.50 0.74
N TYR A 217 -27.15 6.46 0.86
CA TYR A 217 -28.53 6.20 1.27
C TYR A 217 -29.46 5.83 0.12
N GLU A 218 -29.05 5.99 -1.15
CA GLU A 218 -29.84 5.55 -2.32
C GLU A 218 -30.30 4.08 -2.24
N LYS A 219 -29.46 3.21 -1.68
CA LYS A 219 -29.78 1.79 -1.47
C LYS A 219 -30.17 1.44 -0.04
N ILE A 220 -30.36 2.43 0.84
CA ILE A 220 -30.62 2.20 2.25
C ILE A 220 -31.99 2.77 2.63
N HIS A 221 -32.87 1.89 3.07
CA HIS A 221 -34.12 2.30 3.71
C HIS A 221 -33.89 2.58 5.20
N VAL A 222 -33.92 3.84 5.59
CA VAL A 222 -33.84 4.25 7.01
C VAL A 222 -35.18 3.96 7.69
N VAL A 223 -35.17 3.05 8.65
CA VAL A 223 -36.34 2.62 9.41
C VAL A 223 -36.59 3.61 10.55
N LYS A 224 -37.79 4.20 10.58
CA LYS A 224 -38.22 5.21 11.56
C LYS A 224 -39.67 4.99 11.95
N ASP A 225 -40.07 5.52 13.10
CA ASP A 225 -41.46 5.52 13.57
C ASP A 225 -42.08 4.11 13.65
N VAL A 226 -41.25 3.10 13.97
CA VAL A 226 -41.66 1.70 14.10
C VAL A 226 -41.44 1.25 15.55
N ASP A 227 -42.45 0.62 16.15
CA ASP A 227 -42.30 0.06 17.49
C ASP A 227 -41.44 -1.21 17.49
N PRO A 228 -40.52 -1.38 18.46
CA PRO A 228 -39.70 -2.59 18.57
C PRO A 228 -40.55 -3.85 18.77
N LYS A 229 -40.25 -4.91 18.02
CA LYS A 229 -40.86 -6.24 18.18
C LYS A 229 -39.79 -7.30 18.44
N PRO A 230 -39.97 -8.20 19.41
CA PRO A 230 -39.06 -9.33 19.62
C PRO A 230 -38.79 -10.13 18.34
N TYR A 231 -37.51 -10.43 18.10
CA TYR A 231 -37.08 -11.47 17.16
C TYR A 231 -36.91 -12.80 17.89
N ASP A 232 -37.01 -13.92 17.18
CA ASP A 232 -36.72 -15.23 17.75
C ASP A 232 -35.21 -15.39 17.89
N GLU A 233 -34.69 -15.47 19.11
CA GLU A 233 -33.25 -15.66 19.36
C GLU A 233 -32.71 -16.95 18.72
N ARG A 234 -33.57 -17.95 18.47
CA ARG A 234 -33.19 -19.18 17.76
C ARG A 234 -32.91 -18.93 16.28
N ASP A 235 -33.29 -17.77 15.74
CA ASP A 235 -32.98 -17.38 14.37
C ASP A 235 -31.60 -16.72 14.26
N LEU A 236 -31.00 -16.26 15.36
CA LEU A 236 -29.61 -15.78 15.39
C LEU A 236 -28.66 -16.97 15.28
N GLN A 237 -28.07 -17.16 14.10
CA GLN A 237 -27.18 -18.29 13.79
C GLN A 237 -25.76 -18.07 14.28
N ALA A 238 -25.26 -16.84 14.15
CA ALA A 238 -23.90 -16.48 14.50
C ALA A 238 -23.85 -15.01 14.93
N ILE A 239 -22.95 -14.73 15.89
CA ILE A 239 -22.57 -13.38 16.22
C ILE A 239 -21.07 -13.32 16.50
N ASP A 240 -20.39 -12.42 15.79
CA ASP A 240 -18.94 -12.28 15.84
C ASP A 240 -18.54 -10.82 16.05
N ALA A 241 -17.35 -10.61 16.61
CA ALA A 241 -16.72 -9.30 16.62
C ALA A 241 -16.50 -8.82 15.17
N GLN A 242 -16.80 -7.55 14.92
CA GLN A 242 -16.69 -6.94 13.59
C GLN A 242 -15.78 -5.71 13.67
N PRO A 243 -14.48 -5.81 13.36
CA PRO A 243 -13.63 -4.63 13.32
C PRO A 243 -14.10 -3.68 12.22
N LEU A 244 -13.91 -2.37 12.44
CA LEU A 244 -14.25 -1.35 11.44
C LEU A 244 -13.33 -1.36 10.23
N TRP A 245 -12.05 -1.70 10.44
CA TRP A 245 -11.08 -2.00 9.39
C TRP A 245 -9.95 -2.82 10.01
N SER A 246 -9.33 -3.70 9.23
CA SER A 246 -8.15 -4.44 9.68
C SER A 246 -6.95 -3.49 9.69
N VAL A 247 -6.31 -3.33 10.87
CA VAL A 247 -4.97 -2.73 10.93
C VAL A 247 -3.97 -3.84 10.61
N ASP A 248 -3.57 -3.93 9.34
CA ASP A 248 -2.54 -4.86 8.86
C ASP A 248 -1.13 -4.60 9.45
N ASN A 249 -1.02 -3.88 10.58
CA ASN A 249 0.23 -3.45 11.18
C ASN A 249 0.46 -3.93 12.63
N THR A 250 -0.34 -4.85 13.17
CA THR A 250 -0.01 -5.45 14.48
C THR A 250 0.91 -6.65 14.28
N PRO A 251 2.17 -6.66 14.78
CA PRO A 251 2.94 -7.88 14.86
C PRO A 251 2.13 -8.88 15.68
N ALA A 252 1.91 -10.08 15.14
CA ALA A 252 1.15 -11.14 15.78
C ALA A 252 1.61 -11.35 17.24
N GLY A 253 0.84 -10.77 18.16
CA GLY A 253 1.02 -10.88 19.60
C GLY A 253 -0.33 -11.22 20.21
N ASN A 254 -0.58 -12.52 20.37
CA ASN A 254 -1.59 -13.12 21.23
C ASN A 254 -3.00 -12.49 21.21
N CYS A 255 -3.78 -12.81 20.18
CA CYS A 255 -5.21 -13.01 20.34
C CYS A 255 -5.57 -14.34 19.66
N HIS A 256 -6.22 -15.23 20.41
CA HIS A 256 -6.62 -16.55 19.95
C HIS A 256 -7.51 -16.46 18.71
N VAL A 257 -6.97 -16.85 17.56
CA VAL A 257 -7.77 -17.20 16.38
C VAL A 257 -8.24 -18.65 16.57
N PRO A 258 -9.53 -18.97 16.43
CA PRO A 258 -9.97 -20.35 16.43
C PRO A 258 -9.33 -21.06 15.23
N LEU A 259 -8.66 -22.17 15.53
CA LEU A 259 -8.21 -23.14 14.55
C LEU A 259 -9.42 -23.64 13.76
N ASN A 260 -9.56 -23.23 12.50
CA ASN A 260 -10.25 -24.05 11.52
C ASN A 260 -9.20 -24.85 10.75
N SER A 261 -9.29 -26.16 10.93
CA SER A 261 -8.49 -27.17 10.25
C SER A 261 -8.86 -27.25 8.77
N ASN A 262 -7.82 -27.24 7.93
CA ASN A 262 -7.76 -27.60 6.51
C ASN A 262 -8.29 -26.56 5.51
N GLY A 263 -7.34 -25.90 4.83
CA GLY A 263 -7.57 -25.12 3.62
C GLY A 263 -6.44 -24.10 3.44
N ASP A 264 -5.55 -24.36 2.48
CA ASP A 264 -4.43 -23.51 2.11
C ASP A 264 -4.90 -22.05 1.94
N LYS A 265 -4.52 -21.16 2.86
CA LYS A 265 -4.76 -19.73 2.68
C LYS A 265 -3.80 -19.24 1.61
N GLU A 266 -4.33 -18.89 0.45
CA GLU A 266 -3.63 -18.08 -0.53
C GLU A 266 -3.17 -16.79 0.16
N GLU A 267 -1.86 -16.59 0.26
CA GLU A 267 -1.28 -15.37 0.80
C GLU A 267 -1.55 -14.24 -0.20
N ALA A 268 -2.15 -13.15 0.26
CA ALA A 268 -2.31 -11.95 -0.55
C ALA A 268 -0.93 -11.48 -1.05
N LEU A 269 -0.88 -10.91 -2.26
CA LEU A 269 0.34 -10.33 -2.80
C LEU A 269 0.87 -9.29 -1.82
N THR A 270 2.12 -9.47 -1.36
CA THR A 270 2.80 -8.52 -0.50
C THR A 270 4.16 -8.09 -1.05
N VAL A 271 4.55 -6.81 -0.89
CA VAL A 271 5.85 -6.23 -1.25
C VAL A 271 6.58 -5.74 -0.02
N GLN A 272 7.76 -6.31 0.21
CA GLN A 272 8.54 -5.94 1.38
C GLN A 272 9.14 -4.54 1.22
N GLN A 273 8.89 -3.65 2.17
CA GLN A 273 9.62 -2.39 2.31
C GLN A 273 11.03 -2.64 2.86
N LEU A 274 12.06 -2.28 2.11
CA LEU A 274 13.45 -2.36 2.55
C LEU A 274 14.08 -0.97 2.67
N THR A 275 14.72 -0.73 3.80
CA THR A 275 15.50 0.47 4.04
C THR A 275 16.98 0.12 4.21
N ILE A 276 17.82 0.57 3.29
CA ILE A 276 19.25 0.24 3.26
C ILE A 276 20.07 1.45 3.74
N PRO A 277 20.85 1.33 4.83
CA PRO A 277 21.72 2.42 5.27
C PRO A 277 22.76 2.76 4.19
N ASN A 278 22.94 4.05 3.90
CA ASN A 278 24.07 4.50 3.09
C ASN A 278 25.26 4.77 4.03
N PRO A 279 26.35 3.97 4.01
CA PRO A 279 27.51 4.17 4.86
C PRO A 279 28.30 5.46 4.55
N ASN A 280 28.04 6.09 3.40
CA ASN A 280 28.74 7.30 2.95
C ASN A 280 28.03 8.59 3.35
N GLY A 281 26.76 8.53 3.79
CA GLY A 281 26.00 9.70 4.24
C GLY A 281 25.50 9.57 5.68
N LYS A 282 25.56 10.66 6.45
CA LYS A 282 25.05 10.67 7.83
C LYS A 282 23.53 10.57 7.81
N ASN A 283 22.98 9.52 8.42
CA ASN A 283 21.54 9.27 8.54
C ASN A 283 20.78 9.14 7.21
N THR A 284 21.48 8.92 6.10
CA THR A 284 20.86 8.72 4.79
C THR A 284 20.58 7.26 4.55
N LYS A 285 19.38 6.95 4.04
CA LYS A 285 18.95 5.58 3.75
C LYS A 285 18.33 5.51 2.36
N PHE A 286 18.60 4.43 1.65
CA PHE A 286 17.89 4.08 0.42
C PHE A 286 16.58 3.38 0.78
N LEU A 287 15.54 3.62 0.00
CA LEU A 287 14.25 2.97 0.08
C LEU A 287 14.00 2.21 -1.22
N VAL A 288 13.66 0.93 -1.09
CA VAL A 288 13.28 0.05 -2.19
C VAL A 288 12.24 -0.94 -1.68
N PHE A 289 11.33 -1.35 -2.56
CA PHE A 289 10.35 -2.39 -2.28
C PHE A 289 10.66 -3.59 -3.15
N GLY A 290 10.37 -4.79 -2.67
CA GLY A 290 10.42 -5.96 -3.53
C GLY A 290 9.91 -7.22 -2.88
N SER A 291 9.62 -8.19 -3.73
CA SER A 291 9.20 -9.54 -3.37
C SER A 291 9.56 -10.51 -4.49
N ARG A 292 9.57 -11.79 -4.17
CA ARG A 292 9.71 -12.88 -5.14
C ARG A 292 8.46 -13.71 -5.10
N ILE A 293 7.90 -13.98 -6.27
CA ILE A 293 6.70 -14.77 -6.47
C ILE A 293 7.11 -16.10 -7.07
N THR A 294 6.59 -17.20 -6.54
CA THR A 294 6.77 -18.55 -7.10
C THR A 294 5.40 -19.11 -7.43
N PHE A 295 5.16 -19.47 -8.68
CA PHE A 295 3.90 -20.11 -9.07
C PHE A 295 3.86 -21.57 -8.59
N THR A 296 2.71 -21.99 -8.05
CA THR A 296 2.59 -23.29 -7.38
C THR A 296 2.50 -24.46 -8.35
N ASP A 297 1.91 -24.26 -9.54
CA ASP A 297 1.91 -25.26 -10.60
C ASP A 297 3.03 -24.93 -11.61
N PRO A 298 4.12 -25.73 -11.67
CA PRO A 298 5.22 -25.49 -12.60
C PRO A 298 4.84 -25.73 -14.08
N LYS A 299 3.67 -26.31 -14.36
CA LYS A 299 3.15 -26.50 -15.72
C LYS A 299 2.27 -25.35 -16.19
N GLU A 300 1.87 -24.47 -15.28
CA GLU A 300 1.02 -23.35 -15.60
C GLU A 300 1.80 -22.33 -16.44
N THR A 301 1.16 -21.86 -17.52
CA THR A 301 1.81 -20.94 -18.46
C THR A 301 1.66 -19.52 -17.95
N ILE A 302 2.78 -18.86 -17.66
CA ILE A 302 2.80 -17.49 -17.17
C ILE A 302 2.80 -16.55 -18.38
N GLU A 303 1.61 -16.06 -18.71
CA GLU A 303 1.40 -15.09 -19.79
C GLU A 303 1.75 -13.66 -19.40
N ALA A 304 1.77 -12.77 -20.39
CA ALA A 304 2.17 -11.38 -20.20
C ALA A 304 1.19 -10.64 -19.27
N GLU A 305 -0.12 -10.89 -19.39
CA GLU A 305 -1.15 -10.25 -18.56
C GLU A 305 -0.93 -10.54 -17.07
N HIS A 306 -0.46 -11.75 -16.73
CA HIS A 306 -0.12 -12.12 -15.35
C HIS A 306 1.04 -11.28 -14.81
N ILE A 307 2.09 -11.08 -15.61
CA ILE A 307 3.29 -10.33 -15.21
C ILE A 307 2.94 -8.85 -15.02
N VAL A 308 2.10 -8.29 -15.90
CA VAL A 308 1.60 -6.91 -15.78
C VAL A 308 0.71 -6.76 -14.55
N GLY A 309 -0.20 -7.72 -14.31
CA GLY A 309 -1.05 -7.78 -13.13
C GLY A 309 -0.26 -7.77 -11.82
N LEU A 310 0.79 -8.59 -11.72
CA LEU A 310 1.69 -8.58 -10.57
C LEU A 310 2.41 -7.24 -10.40
N ALA A 311 2.89 -6.62 -11.48
CA ALA A 311 3.55 -5.32 -11.41
C ALA A 311 2.61 -4.21 -10.94
N GLN A 312 1.35 -4.22 -11.41
CA GLN A 312 0.32 -3.29 -10.98
C GLN A 312 -0.04 -3.48 -9.51
N ALA A 313 -0.42 -4.69 -9.10
CA ALA A 313 -0.84 -4.97 -7.74
C ALA A 313 0.29 -4.66 -6.73
N ALA A 314 1.53 -5.03 -7.06
CA ALA A 314 2.72 -4.68 -6.27
C ALA A 314 2.96 -3.16 -6.19
N PHE A 315 2.68 -2.42 -7.27
CA PHE A 315 2.76 -0.96 -7.26
C PHE A 315 1.69 -0.35 -6.34
N GLU A 316 0.46 -0.84 -6.41
CA GLU A 316 -0.65 -0.36 -5.59
C GLU A 316 -0.35 -0.57 -4.11
N GLU A 317 0.12 -1.75 -3.73
CA GLU A 317 0.51 -2.07 -2.37
C GLU A 317 1.67 -1.19 -1.87
N MET A 318 2.71 -1.03 -2.69
CA MET A 318 3.83 -0.12 -2.42
C MET A 318 3.31 1.30 -2.15
N THR A 319 2.41 1.82 -2.99
CA THR A 319 1.88 3.19 -2.82
C THR A 319 0.94 3.35 -1.64
N SER A 320 0.28 2.27 -1.18
CA SER A 320 -0.47 2.27 0.08
C SER A 320 0.42 2.18 1.32
N THR A 321 1.67 1.73 1.19
CA THR A 321 2.56 1.53 2.34
C THR A 321 3.00 2.86 2.98
N LYS A 322 2.93 2.96 4.31
CA LYS A 322 3.39 4.14 5.07
C LYS A 322 4.92 4.19 5.07
N ILE A 323 5.47 5.11 4.28
CA ILE A 323 6.91 5.43 4.33
C ILE A 323 7.19 6.58 5.31
N PRO A 324 8.39 6.64 5.91
CA PRO A 324 8.83 7.78 6.72
C PRO A 324 8.71 9.12 5.97
N SER A 325 8.20 10.15 6.65
CA SER A 325 7.87 11.48 6.06
C SER A 325 9.04 12.19 5.35
N ARG A 326 10.28 11.82 5.66
CA ARG A 326 11.49 12.38 5.04
C ARG A 326 11.99 11.61 3.81
N MET A 327 11.31 10.52 3.43
CA MET A 327 11.65 9.72 2.25
C MET A 327 10.62 9.92 1.14
N LYS A 328 11.09 9.91 -0.11
CA LYS A 328 10.22 9.94 -1.28
C LYS A 328 9.81 8.53 -1.65
N MET A 329 8.53 8.33 -1.98
CA MET A 329 8.04 7.06 -2.50
C MET A 329 8.69 6.77 -3.86
N PRO A 330 9.13 5.53 -4.12
CA PRO A 330 9.41 5.05 -5.46
C PRO A 330 8.23 5.29 -6.42
N THR A 331 8.53 5.53 -7.69
CA THR A 331 7.52 5.91 -8.70
C THR A 331 7.27 4.81 -9.72
N VAL A 332 8.07 3.74 -9.70
CA VAL A 332 7.98 2.63 -10.65
C VAL A 332 8.10 1.32 -9.88
N MET A 333 7.28 0.34 -10.26
CA MET A 333 7.42 -1.07 -9.87
C MET A 333 7.76 -1.89 -11.12
N SER A 334 8.76 -2.76 -11.06
CA SER A 334 9.11 -3.66 -12.15
C SER A 334 8.88 -5.12 -11.77
N ALA A 335 8.41 -5.92 -12.71
CA ALA A 335 8.28 -7.36 -12.59
C ALA A 335 9.19 -8.03 -13.64
N LEU A 336 10.09 -8.91 -13.18
CA LEU A 336 10.99 -9.71 -14.01
C LEU A 336 10.64 -11.19 -13.86
N GLN A 337 10.15 -11.82 -14.92
CA GLN A 337 9.81 -13.24 -14.96
C GLN A 337 11.00 -14.05 -15.46
N VAL A 338 11.37 -15.08 -14.69
CA VAL A 338 12.41 -16.07 -15.04
C VAL A 338 11.89 -17.46 -14.69
N GLY A 339 11.59 -18.27 -15.69
CA GLY A 339 11.00 -19.59 -15.45
C GLY A 339 9.65 -19.48 -14.74
N ASN A 340 9.49 -20.18 -13.60
CA ASN A 340 8.27 -20.17 -12.79
C ASN A 340 8.29 -19.13 -11.65
N GLU A 341 9.20 -18.16 -11.70
CA GLU A 341 9.33 -17.11 -10.69
C GLU A 341 9.17 -15.72 -11.29
N VAL A 342 8.64 -14.79 -10.49
CA VAL A 342 8.58 -13.35 -10.81
C VAL A 342 9.22 -12.55 -9.69
N PHE A 343 10.16 -11.69 -10.05
CA PHE A 343 10.86 -10.80 -9.13
C PHE A 343 10.30 -9.40 -9.25
N LEU A 344 9.67 -8.94 -8.18
CA LEU A 344 9.10 -7.61 -8.04
C LEU A 344 10.13 -6.70 -7.37
N ALA A 345 10.44 -5.57 -7.99
CA ALA A 345 11.29 -4.57 -7.38
C ALA A 345 10.93 -3.16 -7.85
N SER A 346 10.84 -2.23 -6.90
CA SER A 346 10.62 -0.83 -7.24
C SER A 346 11.91 -0.11 -7.62
N SER A 347 11.77 1.04 -8.27
CA SER A 347 12.87 2.00 -8.40
C SER A 347 13.39 2.40 -7.01
N MET A 348 14.69 2.62 -6.87
CA MET A 348 15.26 3.03 -5.58
C MET A 348 15.20 4.56 -5.39
N THR A 349 14.80 5.00 -4.19
CA THR A 349 14.78 6.43 -3.80
C THR A 349 15.62 6.70 -2.54
N GLY A 350 15.95 7.96 -2.31
CA GLY A 350 16.68 8.39 -1.11
C GLY A 350 18.20 8.17 -1.18
N GLY A 351 18.82 8.07 -0.01
CA GLY A 351 20.23 7.69 0.14
C GLY A 351 21.28 8.75 -0.14
N TRP A 352 20.99 9.90 -0.77
CA TRP A 352 21.98 10.93 -1.15
C TRP A 352 23.31 10.30 -1.63
N GLY A 353 23.28 9.62 -2.78
CA GLY A 353 24.44 8.94 -3.32
C GLY A 353 24.10 7.83 -4.31
N THR A 354 25.12 7.09 -4.72
CA THR A 354 25.06 6.04 -5.74
C THR A 354 25.08 4.66 -5.06
N TYR A 355 23.96 3.93 -5.14
CA TYR A 355 23.89 2.56 -4.61
C TYR A 355 24.63 1.57 -5.51
N ILE A 356 24.53 1.76 -6.83
CA ILE A 356 25.15 0.92 -7.86
C ILE A 356 26.56 1.39 -8.26
N TYR A 357 26.83 2.70 -8.26
CA TYR A 357 28.13 3.29 -8.62
C TYR A 357 28.86 3.88 -7.39
N THR A 358 30.19 4.03 -7.40
CA THR A 358 30.96 4.51 -6.23
C THR A 358 31.01 6.03 -6.12
N ALA A 359 31.05 6.75 -7.25
CA ALA A 359 30.93 8.21 -7.36
C ALA A 359 30.87 8.62 -8.85
N PHE A 360 30.51 9.89 -9.14
CA PHE A 360 30.94 10.56 -10.36
C PHE A 360 32.44 10.91 -10.22
N GLU A 361 33.29 10.29 -11.03
CA GLU A 361 34.69 10.70 -11.19
C GLU A 361 34.77 11.78 -12.28
N GLY A 362 34.98 13.03 -11.87
CA GLY A 362 35.25 14.17 -12.75
C GLY A 362 35.06 15.53 -12.06
N GLU A 363 35.96 16.50 -12.28
CA GLU A 363 35.66 17.92 -12.01
C GLU A 363 34.57 18.37 -13.01
N ARG A 364 33.62 19.21 -12.59
CA ARG A 364 32.82 19.99 -13.54
C ARG A 364 33.70 21.13 -14.06
N PRO A 365 34.09 21.20 -15.34
CA PRO A 365 34.65 22.43 -15.86
C PRO A 365 33.55 23.48 -15.84
N VAL A 366 33.82 24.62 -15.22
CA VAL A 366 33.00 25.82 -15.36
C VAL A 366 33.52 26.55 -16.60
N PRO A 367 32.77 26.66 -17.70
CA PRO A 367 33.22 27.45 -18.84
C PRO A 367 33.14 28.96 -18.49
N PRO A 368 33.91 29.84 -19.16
CA PRO A 368 33.99 31.26 -18.83
C PRO A 368 32.71 32.10 -19.03
N SER A 369 31.55 31.50 -19.32
CA SER A 369 30.32 32.24 -19.62
C SER A 369 29.06 31.44 -19.28
N GLY A 370 28.66 31.40 -18.01
CA GLY A 370 27.25 31.25 -17.57
C GLY A 370 26.42 30.04 -18.03
N GLN A 371 26.97 29.07 -18.75
CA GLN A 371 26.29 27.85 -19.19
C GLN A 371 26.88 26.65 -18.44
N ASN A 372 26.03 25.90 -17.73
CA ASN A 372 26.42 24.66 -17.07
C ASN A 372 26.62 23.56 -18.12
N THR A 373 27.87 23.29 -18.50
CA THR A 373 28.24 22.12 -19.30
C THR A 373 28.40 20.89 -18.39
N GLY A 374 27.87 19.75 -18.83
CA GLY A 374 27.72 18.52 -18.04
C GLY A 374 29.03 17.99 -17.46
N ALA A 375 28.97 17.42 -16.26
CA ALA A 375 30.11 16.75 -15.62
C ALA A 375 30.40 15.41 -16.30
N GLU A 376 31.67 15.08 -16.45
CA GLU A 376 32.16 13.80 -16.93
C GLU A 376 31.57 12.65 -16.08
N ALA A 377 30.92 11.69 -16.76
CA ALA A 377 30.04 10.70 -16.16
C ALA A 377 30.71 9.33 -15.96
N TYR A 378 31.94 9.30 -15.44
CA TYR A 378 32.63 8.04 -15.18
C TYR A 378 32.42 7.57 -13.74
N GLY A 379 32.15 6.28 -13.51
CA GLY A 379 32.05 5.75 -12.15
C GLY A 379 32.34 4.26 -12.07
N GLU A 380 33.03 3.82 -11.02
CA GLU A 380 33.20 2.39 -10.74
C GLU A 380 31.91 1.81 -10.15
N PHE A 381 31.70 0.50 -10.33
CA PHE A 381 30.60 -0.20 -9.68
C PHE A 381 30.89 -0.44 -8.19
N THR A 382 29.88 -0.30 -7.33
CA THR A 382 30.01 -0.63 -5.91
C THR A 382 30.07 -2.15 -5.69
N ASN A 383 30.33 -2.55 -4.44
CA ASN A 383 30.24 -3.93 -4.01
C ASN A 383 28.86 -4.57 -4.24
N VAL A 384 27.80 -3.76 -4.40
CA VAL A 384 26.44 -4.25 -4.67
C VAL A 384 26.44 -5.12 -5.92
N LEU A 385 27.00 -4.64 -7.03
CA LEU A 385 27.05 -5.44 -8.25
C LEU A 385 28.32 -6.29 -8.36
N THR A 386 29.49 -5.77 -7.96
CA THR A 386 30.75 -6.51 -8.16
C THR A 386 30.82 -7.81 -7.36
N GLU A 387 30.17 -7.87 -6.20
CA GLU A 387 30.17 -9.08 -5.35
C GLU A 387 28.90 -9.94 -5.54
N ASN A 388 27.75 -9.35 -5.88
CA ASN A 388 26.47 -10.06 -5.84
C ASN A 388 25.84 -10.32 -7.23
N ALA A 389 26.11 -9.47 -8.22
CA ALA A 389 25.46 -9.54 -9.53
C ALA A 389 26.43 -9.15 -10.68
N PRO A 390 27.50 -9.94 -10.90
CA PRO A 390 28.53 -9.60 -11.88
C PRO A 390 28.02 -9.59 -13.33
N ASP A 391 27.01 -10.38 -13.67
CA ASP A 391 26.40 -10.37 -15.00
C ASP A 391 25.54 -9.11 -15.24
N VAL A 392 24.83 -8.64 -14.23
CA VAL A 392 24.12 -7.34 -14.25
C VAL A 392 25.13 -6.18 -14.40
N ARG A 393 26.25 -6.23 -13.66
CA ARG A 393 27.37 -5.30 -13.84
C ARG A 393 27.88 -5.30 -15.28
N ASP A 394 28.16 -6.48 -15.82
CA ASP A 394 28.73 -6.63 -17.16
C ASP A 394 27.77 -6.17 -18.26
N ALA A 395 26.45 -6.32 -18.05
CA ALA A 395 25.44 -5.77 -18.93
C ALA A 395 25.45 -4.23 -18.92
N LEU A 396 25.50 -3.61 -17.74
CA LEU A 396 25.62 -2.16 -17.61
C LEU A 396 26.93 -1.64 -18.23
N GLN A 397 28.04 -2.35 -18.02
CA GLN A 397 29.33 -2.01 -18.63
C GLN A 397 29.30 -2.13 -20.15
N ALA A 398 28.68 -3.17 -20.70
CA ALA A 398 28.55 -3.35 -22.15
C ALA A 398 27.71 -2.24 -22.79
N CYS A 399 26.60 -1.85 -22.15
CA CYS A 399 25.79 -0.71 -22.61
C CYS A 399 26.60 0.58 -22.59
N SER A 400 27.38 0.81 -21.54
CA SER A 400 28.27 1.96 -21.41
C SER A 400 29.34 2.01 -22.50
N ILE A 401 30.02 0.89 -22.77
CA ILE A 401 31.03 0.79 -23.85
C ILE A 401 30.40 1.06 -25.21
N LYS A 402 29.21 0.48 -25.47
CA LYS A 402 28.49 0.69 -26.72
C LYS A 402 28.09 2.17 -26.90
N ALA A 403 27.63 2.82 -25.84
CA ALA A 403 27.30 4.25 -25.84
C ALA A 403 28.51 5.12 -26.23
N VAL A 404 29.68 4.86 -25.63
CA VAL A 404 30.94 5.55 -25.99
C VAL A 404 31.30 5.33 -27.46
N GLY A 405 31.15 4.10 -27.95
CA GLY A 405 31.48 3.73 -29.33
C GLY A 405 30.61 4.43 -30.38
N GLN A 406 29.33 4.67 -30.09
CA GLN A 406 28.38 5.27 -31.02
C GLN A 406 28.49 6.80 -31.11
N HIS A 407 28.77 7.48 -30.00
CA HIS A 407 28.75 8.96 -29.94
C HIS A 407 30.15 9.61 -29.90
N GLY A 408 31.21 8.79 -29.80
CA GLY A 408 32.57 9.27 -29.65
C GLY A 408 32.81 9.98 -28.31
N LYS A 409 34.08 10.19 -27.93
CA LYS A 409 34.43 10.81 -26.64
C LYS A 409 34.06 12.31 -26.52
N ARG A 410 33.74 13.01 -27.63
CA ARG A 410 33.71 14.48 -27.71
C ARG A 410 32.35 15.13 -27.99
N HIS A 411 31.32 14.42 -28.46
CA HIS A 411 30.07 15.08 -28.87
C HIS A 411 29.04 15.30 -27.74
N TRP A 412 29.28 14.70 -26.57
CA TRP A 412 28.34 14.72 -25.44
C TRP A 412 28.25 16.07 -24.70
N GLU A 413 29.11 17.05 -25.01
CA GLU A 413 29.21 18.33 -24.27
C GLU A 413 28.09 19.34 -24.61
N LEU A 414 27.24 19.13 -25.63
CA LEU A 414 26.49 20.24 -26.24
C LEU A 414 24.95 20.18 -26.33
N THR A 415 24.24 19.18 -25.81
CA THR A 415 22.78 19.01 -26.09
C THR A 415 21.85 19.06 -24.88
N ASN A 416 22.32 19.32 -23.66
CA ASN A 416 21.44 19.57 -22.51
C ASN A 416 20.91 21.01 -22.49
N THR A 417 20.00 21.35 -23.41
CA THR A 417 19.15 22.54 -23.26
C THR A 417 17.67 22.18 -23.32
N THR A 418 16.99 22.57 -22.23
CA THR A 418 15.57 22.91 -22.10
C THR A 418 14.50 21.81 -22.26
N GLU A 419 13.66 21.69 -21.21
CA GLU A 419 12.36 20.98 -21.16
C GLU A 419 12.27 19.53 -20.65
N ALA A 420 13.13 19.16 -19.70
CA ALA A 420 12.79 18.12 -18.71
C ALA A 420 12.90 18.70 -17.30
N SER A 421 11.77 18.96 -16.66
CA SER A 421 11.71 19.23 -15.22
C SER A 421 12.10 17.95 -14.47
N ILE A 422 13.39 17.81 -14.20
CA ILE A 422 13.94 16.74 -13.36
C ILE A 422 13.59 17.09 -11.91
N THR A 423 12.47 16.56 -11.41
CA THR A 423 12.06 16.64 -9.99
C THR A 423 12.71 15.54 -9.12
N GLY A 424 13.65 14.79 -9.69
CA GLY A 424 14.52 13.86 -8.98
C GLY A 424 15.52 14.63 -8.11
N GLN A 425 15.38 14.51 -6.79
CA GLN A 425 16.28 15.08 -5.78
C GLN A 425 17.66 14.41 -5.80
N GLY A 426 18.44 14.68 -6.85
CA GLY A 426 19.81 14.20 -7.02
C GLY A 426 20.85 15.29 -7.31
N LEU A 427 20.48 16.57 -7.20
CA LEU A 427 21.35 17.69 -7.57
C LEU A 427 21.30 18.79 -6.52
N MET A 428 22.35 18.93 -5.70
CA MET A 428 22.91 20.23 -5.25
C MET A 428 24.23 20.03 -4.46
N ASN A 429 25.25 20.76 -4.90
CA ASN A 429 26.36 21.41 -4.17
C ASN A 429 27.35 20.62 -3.29
N THR A 430 28.60 20.55 -3.77
CA THR A 430 29.79 20.89 -2.95
C THR A 430 30.87 21.56 -3.81
N LYS A 431 31.30 22.76 -3.41
CA LYS A 431 32.52 23.44 -3.88
C LYS A 431 33.73 22.83 -3.18
N GLN A 432 34.76 22.40 -3.90
CA GLN A 432 36.17 22.63 -3.52
C GLN A 432 37.13 22.21 -4.65
N SER A 433 38.28 22.87 -4.63
CA SER A 433 39.31 23.07 -5.64
C SER A 433 40.26 21.89 -5.88
N GLY A 434 40.68 21.73 -7.15
CA GLY A 434 42.10 21.67 -7.51
C GLY A 434 42.63 20.31 -7.98
N GLU A 435 43.05 20.28 -9.25
CA GLU A 435 44.00 19.37 -9.90
C GLU A 435 43.59 17.89 -10.07
N SER A 436 43.24 17.52 -11.31
CA SER A 436 44.07 16.68 -12.20
C SER A 436 43.21 15.99 -13.27
N LEU A 437 43.26 16.50 -14.51
CA LEU A 437 42.71 15.86 -15.70
C LEU A 437 43.86 15.24 -16.50
N LEU A 438 44.16 13.96 -16.25
CA LEU A 438 44.86 13.11 -17.20
C LEU A 438 43.96 11.94 -17.60
N PRO A 439 43.93 11.58 -18.91
CA PRO A 439 43.07 10.52 -19.41
C PRO A 439 43.52 9.17 -18.86
N ARG A 440 42.63 8.55 -18.09
CA ARG A 440 42.73 7.14 -17.66
C ARG A 440 42.40 6.20 -18.83
N GLY A 441 42.95 4.98 -18.79
CA GLY A 441 42.96 4.04 -19.92
C GLY A 441 41.57 3.61 -20.40
N PRO A 442 41.47 2.89 -21.54
CA PRO A 442 40.19 2.48 -22.16
C PRO A 442 39.28 1.61 -21.27
N ASN A 443 39.77 1.10 -20.13
CA ASN A 443 39.02 0.28 -19.19
C ASN A 443 38.49 1.05 -17.96
N GLU A 444 38.77 2.35 -17.84
CA GLU A 444 38.55 3.09 -16.57
C GLU A 444 37.43 4.14 -16.65
N ASN A 445 36.70 4.18 -17.76
CA ASN A 445 35.76 5.24 -18.10
C ASN A 445 34.36 4.68 -18.42
N ILE A 446 33.59 4.24 -17.39
CA ILE A 446 32.20 3.77 -17.54
C ILE A 446 31.23 4.96 -17.50
N ILE A 447 30.64 5.35 -18.64
CA ILE A 447 29.47 6.24 -18.69
C ILE A 447 28.35 5.66 -17.81
N GLN A 448 27.97 6.39 -16.77
CA GLN A 448 26.91 6.00 -15.86
C GLN A 448 25.54 5.98 -16.54
N HIS A 449 24.71 5.02 -16.14
CA HIS A 449 23.30 4.95 -16.50
C HIS A 449 22.55 6.23 -16.06
N ARG A 450 21.61 6.73 -16.87
CA ARG A 450 20.88 8.01 -16.67
C ARG A 450 20.36 8.26 -15.24
N PHE A 451 19.87 7.22 -14.60
CA PHE A 451 19.33 7.26 -13.22
C PHE A 451 20.24 6.58 -12.19
N ASN A 452 21.57 6.60 -12.39
CA ASN A 452 22.56 5.93 -11.54
C ASN A 452 22.25 4.43 -11.31
N ALA A 453 21.64 3.80 -12.32
CA ALA A 453 21.17 2.42 -12.29
C ALA A 453 20.15 2.08 -11.17
N ASN A 454 19.42 3.06 -10.63
CA ASN A 454 18.37 2.88 -9.62
C ASN A 454 16.98 2.51 -10.20
N CYS A 455 16.90 2.17 -11.49
CA CYS A 455 15.67 1.71 -12.15
C CYS A 455 15.13 0.41 -11.51
N GLY A 456 13.81 0.21 -11.55
CA GLY A 456 13.17 -1.02 -11.07
C GLY A 456 13.67 -2.27 -11.82
N GLU A 457 13.98 -2.15 -13.11
CA GLU A 457 14.47 -3.26 -13.95
C GLU A 457 15.83 -3.79 -13.47
N ILE A 458 16.71 -2.88 -13.07
CA ILE A 458 18.03 -3.22 -12.53
C ILE A 458 17.87 -3.79 -11.13
N MET A 459 16.95 -3.25 -10.33
CA MET A 459 16.66 -3.77 -8.99
C MET A 459 16.03 -5.17 -9.02
N ALA A 460 15.14 -5.46 -9.98
CA ALA A 460 14.54 -6.78 -10.16
C ALA A 460 15.60 -7.80 -10.60
N SER A 461 16.50 -7.40 -11.51
CA SER A 461 17.66 -8.21 -11.91
C SER A 461 18.59 -8.52 -10.73
N LEU A 462 18.82 -7.54 -9.85
CA LEU A 462 19.57 -7.74 -8.61
C LEU A 462 18.82 -8.68 -7.66
N ALA A 463 17.51 -8.52 -7.47
CA ALA A 463 16.71 -9.40 -6.62
C ALA A 463 16.76 -10.87 -7.07
N TYR A 464 16.73 -11.12 -8.39
CA TYR A 464 16.98 -12.44 -8.96
C TYR A 464 18.33 -12.99 -8.53
N ARG A 465 19.41 -12.23 -8.71
CA ARG A 465 20.79 -12.64 -8.38
C ARG A 465 21.03 -12.85 -6.88
N MET A 466 20.29 -12.15 -6.02
CA MET A 466 20.33 -12.38 -4.58
C MET A 466 19.71 -13.71 -4.17
N THR A 467 18.80 -14.24 -5.00
CA THR A 467 18.15 -15.55 -4.80
C THR A 467 18.93 -16.66 -5.51
N HIS A 468 19.46 -16.38 -6.70
CA HIS A 468 20.16 -17.29 -7.60
C HIS A 468 21.64 -16.92 -7.69
N ASN A 469 22.40 -17.23 -6.65
CA ASN A 469 23.77 -16.74 -6.51
C ASN A 469 24.84 -17.67 -7.09
N LYS A 470 24.49 -18.83 -7.66
CA LYS A 470 25.48 -19.72 -8.28
C LYS A 470 26.07 -19.04 -9.51
N LYS A 471 27.34 -19.31 -9.78
CA LYS A 471 28.07 -18.76 -10.95
C LYS A 471 27.44 -19.19 -12.30
N THR A 472 26.69 -20.29 -12.28
CA THR A 472 25.98 -20.85 -13.45
C THR A 472 24.70 -20.11 -13.78
N ASP A 473 24.10 -19.41 -12.80
CA ASP A 473 22.74 -18.89 -12.90
C ASP A 473 22.74 -17.49 -13.55
N LYS A 474 23.27 -17.39 -14.78
CA LYS A 474 23.38 -16.13 -15.49
C LYS A 474 21.99 -15.67 -15.96
N LEU A 475 21.66 -14.42 -15.66
CA LEU A 475 20.41 -13.80 -16.11
C LEU A 475 20.55 -13.20 -17.52
N ARG A 476 21.76 -12.70 -17.84
CA ARG A 476 22.09 -12.10 -19.13
C ARG A 476 22.08 -13.15 -20.26
N HIS A 477 21.36 -12.88 -21.34
CA HIS A 477 21.21 -13.76 -22.51
C HIS A 477 20.66 -15.16 -22.19
N LEU A 478 19.86 -15.27 -21.12
CA LEU A 478 19.23 -16.53 -20.75
C LEU A 478 18.24 -16.97 -21.85
N THR A 479 18.11 -18.28 -22.05
CA THR A 479 17.14 -18.89 -22.99
C THR A 479 16.26 -19.89 -22.23
N PRO A 480 14.92 -19.75 -22.27
CA PRO A 480 14.16 -18.67 -22.91
C PRO A 480 14.46 -17.29 -22.29
N LYS A 481 14.21 -16.23 -23.06
CA LYS A 481 14.46 -14.85 -22.59
C LYS A 481 13.59 -14.54 -21.38
N PRO A 482 14.15 -13.96 -20.30
CA PRO A 482 13.35 -13.40 -19.23
C PRO A 482 12.42 -12.31 -19.76
N LYS A 483 11.18 -12.27 -19.26
CA LYS A 483 10.22 -11.22 -19.59
C LYS A 483 10.23 -10.13 -18.53
N ILE A 484 10.15 -8.87 -18.94
CA ILE A 484 10.19 -7.73 -18.01
C ILE A 484 9.14 -6.68 -18.34
N VAL A 485 8.55 -6.10 -17.31
CA VAL A 485 7.67 -4.93 -17.40
C VAL A 485 7.94 -3.95 -16.27
N ALA A 486 7.65 -2.68 -16.51
CA ALA A 486 7.60 -1.65 -15.49
C ALA A 486 6.22 -1.00 -15.48
N TRP A 487 5.71 -0.71 -14.29
CA TRP A 487 4.41 -0.07 -14.05
C TRP A 487 4.61 1.26 -13.31
N GLU A 488 3.92 2.29 -13.76
CA GLU A 488 3.93 3.62 -13.14
C GLU A 488 2.53 4.22 -13.16
N LYS A 489 2.18 4.96 -12.10
CA LYS A 489 1.01 5.82 -12.09
C LYS A 489 1.42 7.26 -12.41
N THR A 490 1.00 7.73 -13.58
CA THR A 490 1.05 9.17 -13.92
C THR A 490 -0.21 9.86 -13.36
N LYS A 491 -0.47 11.14 -13.63
CA LYS A 491 -1.59 11.93 -13.05
C LYS A 491 -3.02 11.39 -13.33
N GLY A 492 -3.16 10.15 -13.81
CA GLY A 492 -4.41 9.43 -14.07
C GLY A 492 -4.28 7.94 -13.72
N GLU A 493 -4.73 7.07 -14.61
CA GLU A 493 -4.65 5.61 -14.45
C GLU A 493 -3.20 5.11 -14.51
N GLY A 494 -2.94 3.99 -13.81
CA GLY A 494 -1.66 3.29 -13.91
C GLY A 494 -1.46 2.75 -15.31
N LYS A 495 -0.22 2.68 -15.77
CA LYS A 495 0.10 2.12 -17.08
C LYS A 495 1.46 1.46 -17.11
N ILE A 496 1.66 0.59 -18.09
CA ILE A 496 2.98 0.10 -18.45
C ILE A 496 3.86 1.29 -18.84
N LYS A 497 5.00 1.40 -18.17
CA LYS A 497 6.06 2.37 -18.47
C LYS A 497 7.08 1.68 -19.36
N PRO A 498 7.29 2.13 -20.60
CA PRO A 498 8.41 1.66 -21.39
C PRO A 498 9.72 1.88 -20.64
N PRO A 499 10.71 0.98 -20.76
CA PRO A 499 12.04 1.21 -20.20
C PRO A 499 12.54 2.58 -20.59
N CYS A 500 13.14 3.33 -19.66
CA CYS A 500 13.48 4.71 -19.93
C CYS A 500 14.41 4.84 -21.15
N GLU A 501 13.92 5.52 -22.19
CA GLU A 501 14.60 5.85 -23.43
C GLU A 501 14.58 7.38 -23.63
N HIS A 502 15.41 7.90 -24.53
CA HIS A 502 15.33 9.32 -24.91
C HIS A 502 13.97 9.59 -25.58
N LYS A 503 13.45 10.83 -25.49
CA LYS A 503 12.06 11.17 -25.92
C LYS A 503 11.77 10.90 -27.40
N ASP A 504 12.79 10.67 -28.22
CA ASP A 504 12.66 10.43 -29.64
C ASP A 504 12.81 8.93 -29.88
N GLY A 505 11.73 8.29 -30.36
CA GLY A 505 11.56 6.84 -30.55
C GLY A 505 12.66 6.19 -31.35
N ASN A 506 13.74 5.87 -30.64
CA ASN A 506 15.01 5.52 -31.20
C ASN A 506 15.05 4.02 -31.56
N LYS A 507 15.70 3.68 -32.68
CA LYS A 507 15.90 2.28 -33.08
C LYS A 507 16.68 1.55 -31.97
N GLU A 508 16.64 0.21 -31.93
CA GLU A 508 17.35 -0.58 -30.90
C GLU A 508 18.86 -0.23 -30.80
N GLU A 509 19.41 0.27 -31.89
CA GLU A 509 20.77 0.78 -32.02
C GLU A 509 21.01 2.04 -31.18
N ASP A 510 20.02 2.93 -31.09
CA ASP A 510 20.11 4.27 -30.51
C ASP A 510 19.70 4.30 -29.01
N LYS A 511 19.23 3.17 -28.47
CA LYS A 511 18.91 3.02 -27.04
C LYS A 511 20.12 3.22 -26.12
N CYS A 512 21.31 3.04 -26.68
CA CYS A 512 22.60 3.26 -26.03
C CYS A 512 23.11 4.71 -26.19
N GLY A 513 22.28 5.67 -26.60
CA GLY A 513 22.72 7.04 -26.89
C GLY A 513 23.14 7.91 -25.70
N GLU A 514 23.21 9.23 -25.93
CA GLU A 514 23.51 10.24 -24.89
C GLU A 514 22.51 10.09 -23.71
N GLY A 515 22.99 9.59 -22.57
CA GLY A 515 22.11 9.24 -21.44
C GLY A 515 21.36 7.92 -21.62
N TRP A 516 22.06 6.88 -22.09
CA TRP A 516 21.53 5.51 -22.19
C TRP A 516 20.82 5.07 -20.90
N GLY A 517 19.68 4.40 -21.09
CA GLY A 517 18.73 4.09 -20.04
C GLY A 517 18.37 2.62 -19.97
N CYS A 518 17.23 2.36 -19.31
CA CYS A 518 16.75 1.02 -19.04
C CYS A 518 16.35 0.28 -20.34
N GLY A 519 16.11 1.00 -21.45
CA GLY A 519 15.95 0.39 -22.79
C GLY A 519 17.23 -0.29 -23.32
N ALA A 520 18.40 0.30 -23.12
CA ALA A 520 19.67 -0.34 -23.48
C ALA A 520 20.01 -1.51 -22.56
N PHE A 521 19.77 -1.34 -21.27
CA PHE A 521 19.98 -2.39 -20.27
C PHE A 521 19.12 -3.62 -20.52
N THR A 522 17.84 -3.45 -20.86
CA THR A 522 16.93 -4.58 -21.15
C THR A 522 17.13 -5.15 -22.56
N GLY A 523 17.64 -4.35 -23.51
CA GLY A 523 17.86 -4.79 -24.90
C GLY A 523 19.08 -5.71 -25.11
N LYS A 524 19.34 -6.03 -26.38
CA LYS A 524 20.34 -7.03 -26.81
C LYS A 524 21.78 -6.75 -26.36
N ALA A 525 22.15 -5.49 -26.15
CA ALA A 525 23.50 -5.15 -25.67
C ALA A 525 23.67 -5.40 -24.16
N GLY A 526 22.60 -5.23 -23.39
CA GLY A 526 22.57 -5.44 -21.96
C GLY A 526 22.19 -6.87 -21.60
N MET A 527 21.02 -7.03 -20.98
CA MET A 527 20.50 -8.29 -20.45
C MET A 527 19.80 -9.17 -21.50
N ASP A 528 19.33 -8.56 -22.60
CA ASP A 528 18.57 -9.22 -23.66
C ASP A 528 17.25 -9.86 -23.17
N PHE A 529 16.48 -9.09 -22.42
CA PHE A 529 15.14 -9.43 -21.96
C PHE A 529 14.09 -9.21 -23.05
N GLU A 530 12.99 -9.94 -22.94
CA GLU A 530 11.76 -9.65 -23.66
C GLU A 530 10.96 -8.58 -22.88
N VAL A 531 10.87 -7.37 -23.42
CA VAL A 531 10.12 -6.28 -22.79
C VAL A 531 8.65 -6.41 -23.17
N ILE A 532 7.77 -6.54 -22.16
CA ILE A 532 6.32 -6.58 -22.35
C ILE A 532 5.85 -5.22 -22.85
N LYS A 533 5.03 -5.24 -23.91
CA LYS A 533 4.60 -4.03 -24.61
C LYS A 533 3.45 -3.33 -23.89
N PRO A 534 3.25 -2.02 -24.10
CA PRO A 534 2.24 -1.24 -23.40
C PRO A 534 0.79 -1.64 -23.67
N GLU A 535 0.50 -2.41 -24.71
CA GLU A 535 -0.86 -2.80 -25.09
C GLU A 535 -1.37 -4.03 -24.32
N VAL A 536 -0.54 -4.64 -23.46
CA VAL A 536 -0.95 -5.77 -22.64
C VAL A 536 -1.72 -5.25 -21.43
N GLU A 537 -2.98 -5.65 -21.34
CA GLU A 537 -3.82 -5.33 -20.19
C GLU A 537 -3.46 -6.21 -18.98
N PRO A 538 -3.42 -5.65 -17.76
CA PRO A 538 -3.18 -6.42 -16.55
C PRO A 538 -4.35 -7.38 -16.27
N LEU A 539 -4.04 -8.63 -15.91
CA LEU A 539 -5.02 -9.50 -15.24
C LEU A 539 -5.03 -9.21 -13.74
N ASP A 540 -6.20 -9.06 -13.14
CA ASP A 540 -6.33 -8.86 -11.69
C ASP A 540 -5.77 -10.10 -10.96
N VAL A 541 -4.89 -9.87 -9.98
CA VAL A 541 -4.27 -10.94 -9.18
C VAL A 541 -5.28 -11.72 -8.33
N ASN A 542 -6.50 -11.18 -8.15
CA ASN A 542 -7.63 -11.83 -7.49
C ASN A 542 -8.59 -12.52 -8.46
N ASP A 543 -8.34 -12.45 -9.77
CA ASP A 543 -9.13 -13.16 -10.77
C ASP A 543 -8.96 -14.68 -10.55
N ALA A 544 -10.05 -15.45 -10.67
CA ALA A 544 -10.02 -16.90 -10.52
C ALA A 544 -9.16 -17.59 -11.60
N ALA A 545 -8.92 -16.92 -12.73
CA ALA A 545 -8.00 -17.35 -13.78
C ALA A 545 -6.54 -17.00 -13.49
N PHE A 546 -6.25 -16.21 -12.44
CA PHE A 546 -4.88 -15.87 -12.09
C PHE A 546 -4.17 -17.10 -11.49
N PRO A 547 -2.99 -17.48 -12.01
CA PRO A 547 -2.22 -18.61 -11.51
C PRO A 547 -1.93 -18.51 -10.02
N LYS A 548 -2.09 -19.61 -9.28
CA LYS A 548 -1.81 -19.63 -7.84
C LYS A 548 -0.32 -19.43 -7.58
N PHE A 549 0.01 -18.63 -6.57
CA PHE A 549 1.39 -18.29 -6.26
C PHE A 549 1.67 -18.20 -4.75
N GLN A 550 2.96 -18.23 -4.42
CA GLN A 550 3.50 -17.95 -3.08
C GLN A 550 4.37 -16.70 -3.13
N VAL A 551 4.33 -15.92 -2.05
CA VAL A 551 5.13 -14.70 -1.90
C VAL A 551 6.33 -14.96 -0.98
N HIS A 552 7.49 -14.44 -1.37
CA HIS A 552 8.71 -14.55 -0.62
C HIS A 552 9.41 -13.21 -0.49
N ALA A 553 9.98 -12.93 0.68
CA ALA A 553 10.79 -11.74 0.89
C ALA A 553 12.09 -11.77 0.06
N VAL A 554 12.48 -10.63 -0.51
CA VAL A 554 13.76 -10.44 -1.19
C VAL A 554 14.72 -9.64 -0.30
N ARG A 555 16.02 -9.90 -0.40
CA ARG A 555 17.03 -9.17 0.36
C ARG A 555 18.01 -8.48 -0.57
N PHE A 556 18.10 -7.16 -0.47
CA PHE A 556 19.10 -6.38 -1.19
C PHE A 556 20.43 -6.31 -0.40
N PRO A 557 21.58 -6.33 -1.09
CA PRO A 557 22.88 -6.29 -0.43
C PRO A 557 23.15 -4.92 0.20
N LYS A 558 23.93 -4.91 1.29
CA LYS A 558 24.35 -3.66 1.93
C LYS A 558 25.51 -3.04 1.15
N LEU A 559 25.47 -1.71 1.00
CA LEU A 559 26.60 -0.95 0.49
C LEU A 559 27.73 -0.96 1.53
N LYS A 560 28.95 -1.31 1.12
CA LYS A 560 30.14 -1.22 1.96
C LYS A 560 30.66 0.21 1.93
N LYS A 561 31.18 0.69 3.05
CA LYS A 561 31.82 2.02 3.14
C LYS A 561 33.01 2.04 2.20
N SER A 562 33.07 3.02 1.29
CA SER A 562 34.26 3.22 0.46
C SER A 562 35.43 3.54 1.37
N LYS A 563 36.52 2.78 1.29
CA LYS A 563 37.78 3.20 1.91
C LYS A 563 38.19 4.49 1.20
N LYS A 564 38.15 5.64 1.88
CA LYS A 564 38.80 6.84 1.35
C LYS A 564 40.26 6.47 1.14
N LYS A 565 40.70 6.38 -0.12
CA LYS A 565 42.13 6.41 -0.41
C LYS A 565 42.58 7.80 0.02
N THR A 566 43.26 7.89 1.17
CA THR A 566 44.07 9.08 1.46
C THR A 566 45.04 9.20 0.28
N PRO A 567 45.08 10.33 -0.43
CA PRO A 567 46.09 10.53 -1.46
C PRO A 567 47.45 10.25 -0.83
N GLU A 568 48.22 9.33 -1.39
CA GLU A 568 49.63 9.24 -1.01
C GLU A 568 50.25 10.61 -1.32
N PRO A 569 50.98 11.22 -0.37
CA PRO A 569 51.64 12.49 -0.63
C PRO A 569 52.53 12.29 -1.87
N SER A 570 52.30 13.12 -2.89
CA SER A 570 53.13 13.09 -4.10
C SER A 570 54.59 13.21 -3.70
N ASP A 571 55.48 12.41 -4.30
CA ASP A 571 56.92 12.39 -3.97
C ASP A 571 57.64 13.75 -4.14
N HIS A 572 56.96 14.78 -4.64
CA HIS A 572 57.42 16.17 -4.62
C HIS A 572 57.25 16.91 -3.28
N GLN A 573 56.74 16.26 -2.24
CA GLN A 573 56.65 16.79 -0.87
C GLN A 573 57.35 15.90 0.17
N LYS A 574 58.53 15.35 -0.16
CA LYS A 574 59.49 14.92 0.87
C LYS A 574 60.55 16.01 1.04
N PRO A 575 60.83 16.43 2.29
CA PRO A 575 61.79 17.50 2.58
C PRO A 575 63.23 17.11 2.21
#